data_AF-A0A378MDZ3-F1
#
_entry.id   AF-A0A378MDZ3-F1
#
_cell.length_a   1.000
_cell.length_b   1.000
_cell.length_c   1.000
_cell.angle_alpha   90.00
_cell.angle_beta   90.00
_cell.angle_gamma   90.00
#
_symmetry.space_group_name_H-M   'P 1'
#
loop_
_entity.id
_entity.type
_entity.pdbx_description
1 polymer ?
#
loop_
_entity_poly.entity_id
_entity_poly.type
_entity_poly.pdbx_seq_one_letter_code
_entity_poly.pdbx_strand_id
1 'polypeptide(L)'
;MTKNKRLVYIALLAAQAVVIGLLERAIPFPFAFAPGAKLGLSNIITCISLYTLSFKDTFIIVAIRLVLATLLGGTISTFLYSASGAIISLLGMFLVKQLGPKRISIIGVSTTGGILHNVGQLLVASFLAKSWNVMLYLPVLSFIGILSGIAVGIAANYLLKNVKTLQVFSLRKKIENTNQRSFAMQINAMWNNYPELQKDLKEVLVTIEKNIKIRDKNVAENINAMIHSGGKLLRPAFVLLTAQAGPEYNVDRSIAVASALEVLHMATLIHDDVIDDADMRRGVPTIHSKFGRKYAVYTGDYLFCVCFKILSAHADSVENIDFNSKNIEKILMGELNQMKDLYHMNVTVKDYLTRISGKTAQLFALSCYSGAVSSKAPRKTLYTAKNAGHFIGMAFQIIDDILDYTSTDDGLGKPVLNDVKQGNYSLPLIYAMQKHQDEFLPLLEKREEMTDTDLQALAVLVKNTMV
;
A
#
# COMPACT_ATOMS: atom_id res chain seq x y z
N MET A 1 10.33 -2.64 12.44
CA MET A 1 11.47 -3.08 13.26
C MET A 1 10.88 -3.74 14.49
N THR A 2 11.42 -4.84 15.02
CA THR A 2 10.98 -5.26 16.36
C THR A 2 11.34 -4.16 17.36
N LYS A 3 10.46 -3.91 18.34
CA LYS A 3 10.63 -2.84 19.34
C LYS A 3 12.02 -2.89 19.99
N ASN A 4 12.52 -4.10 20.27
CA ASN A 4 13.81 -4.33 20.91
C ASN A 4 15.00 -3.90 20.02
N LYS A 5 15.01 -4.26 18.73
CA LYS A 5 16.08 -3.84 17.80
C LYS A 5 16.12 -2.31 17.65
N ARG A 6 14.97 -1.63 17.74
CA ARG A 6 14.87 -0.16 17.74
C ARG A 6 15.51 0.48 18.96
N LEU A 7 15.20 -0.03 20.14
CA LEU A 7 15.76 0.48 21.38
C LEU A 7 17.28 0.29 21.44
N VAL A 8 17.78 -0.88 21.03
CA VAL A 8 19.22 -1.15 20.99
C VAL A 8 19.94 -0.18 20.04
N TYR A 9 19.38 0.07 18.86
CA TYR A 9 20.00 0.99 17.91
C TYR A 9 19.98 2.45 18.38
N ILE A 10 18.89 2.90 18.99
CA ILE A 10 18.80 4.22 19.63
C ILE A 10 19.86 4.36 20.73
N ALA A 11 20.01 3.35 21.59
CA ALA A 11 20.99 3.34 22.67
C ALA A 11 22.43 3.40 22.15
N LEU A 12 22.76 2.63 21.09
CA LEU A 12 24.08 2.65 20.46
C LEU A 12 24.43 4.02 19.87
N LEU A 13 23.49 4.63 19.13
CA LEU A 13 23.72 5.97 18.58
C LEU A 13 23.86 7.01 19.69
N ALA A 14 23.01 6.97 20.72
CA ALA A 14 23.12 7.88 21.86
C ALA A 14 24.47 7.75 22.57
N ALA A 15 24.94 6.51 22.82
CA ALA A 15 26.24 6.25 23.43
C ALA A 15 27.39 6.79 22.57
N GLN A 16 27.38 6.51 21.26
CA GLN A 16 28.37 7.05 20.33
C GLN A 16 28.38 8.58 20.32
N ALA A 17 27.21 9.20 20.35
CA ALA A 17 27.10 10.66 20.35
C ALA A 17 27.69 11.30 21.62
N VAL A 18 27.53 10.64 22.77
CA VAL A 18 28.15 11.05 24.03
C VAL A 18 29.66 10.87 23.97
N VAL A 19 30.16 9.70 23.53
CA VAL A 19 31.60 9.42 23.43
C VAL A 19 32.29 10.40 22.48
N ILE A 20 31.74 10.61 21.29
CA ILE A 20 32.28 11.58 20.32
C ILE A 20 32.27 12.99 20.91
N GLY A 21 31.20 13.37 21.63
CA GLY A 21 31.11 14.67 22.29
C GLY A 21 32.12 14.87 23.42
N LEU A 22 32.49 13.80 24.14
CA LEU A 22 33.55 13.84 25.16
C LEU A 22 34.94 13.92 24.52
N LEU A 23 35.20 13.14 23.47
CA LEU A 23 36.45 13.21 22.71
C LEU A 23 36.66 14.59 22.09
N GLU A 24 35.60 15.20 21.57
CA GLU A 24 35.64 16.55 21.02
C GLU A 24 36.08 17.59 22.06
N ARG A 25 35.72 17.42 23.34
CA ARG A 25 36.18 18.31 24.42
C ARG A 25 37.66 18.15 24.75
N ALA A 26 38.25 17.00 24.44
CA ALA A 26 39.67 16.74 24.66
C ALA A 26 40.55 17.33 23.55
N ILE A 27 39.97 17.71 22.41
CA ILE A 27 40.70 18.37 21.32
C ILE A 27 40.95 19.84 21.70
N PRO A 28 42.21 20.31 21.75
CA PRO A 28 42.51 21.70 22.05
C PRO A 28 41.89 22.62 20.99
N PHE A 29 41.42 23.80 21.43
CA PHE A 29 40.62 24.72 20.63
C PHE A 29 41.31 25.05 19.28
N PRO A 30 40.75 24.63 18.13
CA PRO A 30 41.40 24.85 16.84
C PRO A 30 41.35 26.32 16.39
N PHE A 31 40.48 27.14 17.00
CA PHE A 31 40.25 28.54 16.61
C PHE A 31 40.39 29.48 17.81
N ALA A 32 41.62 29.94 18.08
CA ALA A 32 41.91 30.87 19.19
C ALA A 32 41.17 32.23 19.08
N PHE A 33 40.77 32.62 17.86
CA PHE A 33 40.08 33.88 17.57
C PHE A 33 38.55 33.82 17.72
N ALA A 34 37.98 32.64 17.95
CA ALA A 34 36.53 32.44 18.08
C ALA A 34 36.19 31.64 19.35
N PRO A 35 36.13 32.30 20.52
CA PRO A 35 35.78 31.66 21.78
C PRO A 35 34.41 30.98 21.68
N GLY A 36 34.35 29.67 21.95
CA GLY A 36 33.10 28.88 21.88
C GLY A 36 32.88 28.09 20.59
N ALA A 37 33.71 28.28 19.55
CA ALA A 37 33.62 27.50 18.31
C ALA A 37 34.03 26.03 18.52
N LYS A 38 33.10 25.11 18.26
CA LYS A 38 33.31 23.64 18.32
C LYS A 38 33.25 23.02 16.94
N LEU A 39 33.91 21.87 16.76
CA LEU A 39 33.93 21.12 15.51
C LEU A 39 32.59 20.48 15.16
N GLY A 40 31.71 20.30 16.15
CA GLY A 40 30.38 19.72 16.00
C GLY A 40 30.41 18.22 15.67
N LEU A 41 31.46 17.48 16.05
CA LEU A 41 31.62 16.06 15.68
C LEU A 41 30.46 15.19 16.17
N SER A 42 29.92 15.50 17.36
CA SER A 42 28.73 14.80 17.88
C SER A 42 27.47 14.97 17.02
N ASN A 43 27.44 15.96 16.11
CA ASN A 43 26.33 16.17 15.17
C ASN A 43 26.38 15.22 13.97
N ILE A 44 27.48 14.48 13.76
CA ILE A 44 27.52 13.35 12.81
C ILE A 44 26.40 12.36 13.14
N ILE A 45 26.22 12.05 14.44
CA ILE A 45 25.18 11.12 14.88
C ILE A 45 23.78 11.71 14.71
N THR A 46 23.59 13.01 14.98
CA THR A 46 22.32 13.70 14.70
C THR A 46 21.96 13.63 13.21
N CYS A 47 22.94 13.82 12.33
CA CYS A 47 22.76 13.70 10.90
C CYS A 47 22.40 12.25 10.53
N ILE A 48 23.18 11.26 10.97
CA ILE A 48 22.91 9.84 10.70
C ILE A 48 21.50 9.43 11.17
N SER A 49 21.15 9.75 12.42
CA SER A 49 19.83 9.44 12.99
C SER A 49 18.69 10.12 12.24
N LEU A 50 18.86 11.37 11.79
CA LEU A 50 17.89 12.02 10.90
C LEU A 50 17.66 11.21 9.62
N TYR A 51 18.65 10.49 9.10
CA TYR A 51 18.49 9.67 7.88
C TYR A 51 18.14 8.20 8.14
N THR A 52 18.28 7.68 9.36
CA THR A 52 18.00 6.27 9.69
C THR A 52 16.81 6.05 10.64
N LEU A 53 16.37 7.06 11.41
CA LEU A 53 15.34 6.93 12.45
C LEU A 53 14.25 7.99 12.38
N SER A 54 13.09 7.79 13.04
CA SER A 54 12.02 8.80 13.06
C SER A 54 12.47 10.12 13.72
N PHE A 55 11.75 11.22 13.48
CA PHE A 55 12.06 12.50 14.12
C PHE A 55 11.99 12.39 15.66
N LYS A 56 10.98 11.66 16.18
CA LYS A 56 10.83 11.41 17.62
C LYS A 56 12.02 10.66 18.20
N ASP A 57 12.47 9.60 17.52
CA ASP A 57 13.64 8.82 17.97
C ASP A 57 14.93 9.64 17.90
N THR A 58 15.08 10.46 16.86
CA THR A 58 16.22 11.38 16.70
C THR A 58 16.25 12.42 17.83
N PHE A 59 15.09 12.98 18.17
CA PHE A 59 14.95 13.90 19.29
C PHE A 59 15.37 13.24 20.61
N ILE A 60 14.94 11.99 20.86
CA ILE A 60 15.35 11.21 22.03
C ILE A 60 16.87 11.05 22.09
N ILE A 61 17.53 10.70 20.98
CA ILE A 61 18.99 10.57 20.91
C ILE A 61 19.68 11.89 21.30
N VAL A 62 19.21 13.01 20.73
CA VAL A 62 19.76 14.34 21.03
C VAL A 62 19.53 14.71 22.50
N ALA A 63 18.35 14.45 23.05
CA ALA A 63 18.02 14.73 24.44
C ALA A 63 18.87 13.91 25.42
N ILE A 64 18.99 12.60 25.21
CA ILE A 64 19.82 11.70 26.01
C ILE A 64 21.28 12.17 25.98
N ARG A 65 21.80 12.49 24.78
CA ARG A 65 23.15 13.01 24.61
C ARG A 65 23.39 14.29 25.42
N LEU A 66 22.46 15.25 25.36
CA LEU A 66 22.60 16.53 26.07
C LEU A 66 22.64 16.34 27.58
N VAL A 67 21.73 15.52 28.12
CA VAL A 67 21.68 15.23 29.56
C VAL A 67 22.95 14.53 30.01
N LEU A 68 23.35 13.46 29.33
CA LEU A 68 24.54 12.68 29.71
C LEU A 68 25.85 13.47 29.55
N ALA A 69 25.99 14.25 28.47
CA ALA A 69 27.20 15.06 28.26
C ALA A 69 27.32 16.21 29.28
N THR A 70 26.21 16.70 29.82
CA THR A 70 26.23 17.68 30.92
C THR A 70 26.58 17.01 32.24
N LEU A 71 25.99 15.84 32.54
CA LEU A 71 26.30 15.11 33.77
C LEU A 71 27.78 14.71 33.86
N LEU A 72 28.40 14.35 32.74
CA LEU A 72 29.78 13.87 32.67
C LEU A 72 30.84 14.99 32.61
N GLY A 73 30.48 16.27 32.77
CA GLY A 73 31.47 17.36 32.84
C GLY A 73 31.02 18.71 32.30
N GLY A 74 29.73 19.06 32.43
CA GLY A 74 29.20 20.36 32.03
C GLY A 74 28.58 21.13 33.20
N THR A 75 28.52 22.45 33.07
CA THR A 75 27.76 23.33 33.98
C THR A 75 26.34 23.56 33.44
N ILE A 76 25.45 24.08 34.29
CA ILE A 76 24.08 24.46 33.90
C ILE A 76 24.09 25.46 32.73
N SER A 77 25.03 26.41 32.74
CA SER A 77 25.19 27.37 31.64
C SER A 77 25.57 26.68 30.32
N THR A 78 26.54 25.75 30.35
CA THR A 78 26.91 24.98 29.15
C THR A 78 25.78 24.08 28.64
N PHE A 79 24.93 23.58 29.54
CA PHE A 79 23.73 22.83 29.18
C PHE A 79 22.74 23.72 28.43
N LEU A 80 22.43 24.92 28.93
CA LEU A 80 21.49 25.83 28.28
C LEU A 80 21.94 26.23 26.87
N TYR A 81 23.22 26.58 26.70
CA TYR A 81 23.79 26.86 25.37
C TYR A 81 23.67 25.66 24.43
N SER A 82 24.11 24.49 24.90
CA SER A 82 24.14 23.27 24.09
C SER A 82 22.72 22.77 23.74
N ALA A 83 21.78 22.89 24.67
CA ALA A 83 20.40 22.48 24.49
C ALA A 83 19.68 23.37 23.48
N SER A 84 19.76 24.69 23.64
CA SER A 84 19.17 25.63 22.68
C SER A 84 19.77 25.44 21.28
N GLY A 85 21.10 25.41 21.17
CA GLY A 85 21.77 25.16 19.91
C GLY A 85 21.38 23.82 19.27
N ALA A 86 21.31 22.74 20.05
CA ALA A 86 20.96 21.42 19.52
C ALA A 86 19.50 21.31 19.06
N ILE A 87 18.55 21.93 19.79
CA ILE A 87 17.13 21.91 19.44
C ILE A 87 16.87 22.72 18.17
N ILE A 88 17.39 23.96 18.09
CA ILE A 88 17.20 24.82 16.92
C ILE A 88 17.88 24.21 15.69
N SER A 89 19.08 23.67 15.86
CA SER A 89 19.79 22.92 14.82
C SER A 89 18.97 21.71 14.34
N LEU A 90 18.44 20.88 15.24
CA LEU A 90 17.65 19.70 14.88
C LEU A 90 16.38 20.06 14.10
N LEU A 91 15.65 21.09 14.55
CA LEU A 91 14.45 21.56 13.87
C LEU A 91 14.77 22.09 12.47
N GLY A 92 15.79 22.92 12.34
CA GLY A 92 16.20 23.44 11.04
C GLY A 92 16.69 22.36 10.08
N MET A 93 17.52 21.43 10.55
CA MET A 93 17.94 20.26 9.77
C MET A 93 16.74 19.44 9.29
N PHE A 94 15.75 19.23 10.16
CA PHE A 94 14.53 18.51 9.81
C PHE A 94 13.71 19.24 8.74
N LEU A 95 13.49 20.56 8.89
CA LEU A 95 12.75 21.38 7.92
C LEU A 95 13.44 21.40 6.55
N VAL A 96 14.74 21.68 6.52
CA VAL A 96 15.52 21.72 5.28
C VAL A 96 15.53 20.36 4.59
N LYS A 97 15.59 19.27 5.37
CA LYS A 97 15.48 17.91 4.82
C LYS A 97 14.15 17.65 4.12
N GLN A 98 13.05 18.29 4.52
CA GLN A 98 11.74 18.08 3.89
C GLN A 98 11.68 18.57 2.43
N LEU A 99 12.55 19.52 2.05
CA LEU A 99 12.67 20.03 0.68
C LEU A 99 13.16 18.97 -0.33
N GLY A 100 13.63 17.82 0.18
CA GLY A 100 13.87 16.62 -0.59
C GLY A 100 15.28 16.52 -1.18
N PRO A 101 15.71 15.30 -1.55
CA PRO A 101 17.08 15.02 -1.98
C PRO A 101 17.45 15.63 -3.34
N LYS A 102 16.45 16.05 -4.14
CA LYS A 102 16.68 16.77 -5.41
C LYS A 102 17.14 18.21 -5.21
N ARG A 103 16.78 18.82 -4.08
CA ARG A 103 17.09 20.24 -3.80
C ARG A 103 18.23 20.40 -2.81
N ILE A 104 18.33 19.53 -1.81
CA ILE A 104 19.33 19.66 -0.74
C ILE A 104 20.02 18.33 -0.47
N SER A 105 21.35 18.37 -0.41
CA SER A 105 22.22 17.24 -0.06
C SER A 105 22.32 17.05 1.47
N ILE A 106 22.83 15.88 1.90
CA ILE A 106 23.14 15.62 3.32
C ILE A 106 24.10 16.68 3.87
N ILE A 107 25.05 17.12 3.05
CA ILE A 107 26.00 18.20 3.37
C ILE A 107 25.21 19.48 3.63
N GLY A 108 24.30 19.87 2.73
CA GLY A 108 23.47 21.06 2.92
C GLY A 108 22.62 21.02 4.19
N VAL A 109 22.01 19.87 4.52
CA VAL A 109 21.28 19.70 5.79
C VAL A 109 22.21 19.92 6.99
N SER A 110 23.39 19.31 6.98
CA SER A 110 24.38 19.46 8.06
C SER A 110 24.89 20.90 8.19
N THR A 111 25.15 21.59 7.07
CA THR A 111 25.53 23.00 7.02
C THR A 111 24.47 23.90 7.65
N THR A 112 23.19 23.70 7.33
CA THR A 112 22.09 24.41 8.01
C THR A 112 22.11 24.14 9.51
N GLY A 113 22.33 22.89 9.91
CA GLY A 113 22.47 22.51 11.31
C GLY A 113 23.59 23.25 12.03
N GLY A 114 24.76 23.40 11.39
CA GLY A 114 25.91 24.11 11.96
C GLY A 114 25.64 25.60 12.20
N ILE A 115 25.03 26.29 11.22
CA ILE A 115 24.64 27.71 11.36
C ILE A 115 23.64 27.88 12.51
N LEU A 116 22.56 27.07 12.47
CA LEU A 116 21.46 27.18 13.43
C LEU A 116 21.83 26.76 14.84
N HIS A 117 22.86 25.93 14.99
CA HIS A 117 23.43 25.61 16.30
C HIS A 117 24.01 26.87 16.96
N ASN A 118 24.75 27.66 16.20
CA ASN A 118 25.36 28.91 16.69
C ASN A 118 24.31 29.98 16.95
N VAL A 119 23.28 30.07 16.11
CA VAL A 119 22.11 30.94 16.38
C VAL A 119 21.48 30.59 17.73
N GLY A 120 21.22 29.31 18.01
CA GLY A 120 20.61 28.91 19.28
C GLY A 120 21.49 29.17 20.51
N GLN A 121 22.81 29.00 20.38
CA GLN A 121 23.75 29.36 21.46
C GLN A 121 23.74 30.87 21.72
N LEU A 122 23.83 31.68 20.67
CA LEU A 122 23.86 33.14 20.80
C LEU A 122 22.55 33.71 21.32
N LEU A 123 21.40 33.12 21.01
CA LEU A 123 20.12 33.54 21.59
C LEU A 123 20.10 33.41 23.12
N VAL A 124 20.60 32.28 23.64
CA VAL A 124 20.73 32.09 25.10
C VAL A 124 21.80 33.02 25.67
N ALA A 125 22.91 33.25 24.96
CA ALA A 125 23.96 34.15 25.41
C ALA A 125 23.49 35.59 25.49
N SER A 126 22.75 36.08 24.49
CA SER A 126 22.12 37.39 24.49
C SER A 126 21.12 37.54 25.62
N PHE A 127 20.34 36.48 25.91
CA PHE A 127 19.39 36.47 27.02
C PHE A 127 20.09 36.56 28.38
N LEU A 128 21.13 35.75 28.61
CA LEU A 128 21.90 35.75 29.85
C LEU A 128 22.71 37.04 30.04
N ALA A 129 23.28 37.58 28.96
CA ALA A 129 24.03 38.83 28.96
C ALA A 129 23.15 40.08 28.96
N LYS A 130 21.82 39.92 28.82
CA LYS A 130 20.83 41.01 28.66
C LYS A 130 21.23 42.02 27.56
N SER A 131 21.89 41.55 26.51
CA SER A 131 22.40 42.40 25.43
C SER A 131 22.36 41.68 24.09
N TRP A 132 21.78 42.34 23.09
CA TRP A 132 21.76 41.84 21.71
C TRP A 132 23.11 42.00 21.00
N ASN A 133 24.06 42.74 21.57
CA ASN A 133 25.40 42.92 20.98
C ASN A 133 26.17 41.60 20.85
N VAL A 134 25.82 40.59 21.64
CA VAL A 134 26.37 39.24 21.51
C VAL A 134 26.05 38.62 20.13
N MET A 135 24.98 39.06 19.47
CA MET A 135 24.62 38.60 18.13
C MET A 135 25.58 39.10 17.04
N LEU A 136 26.42 40.12 17.32
CA LEU A 136 27.46 40.57 16.39
C LEU A 136 28.52 39.49 16.10
N TYR A 137 28.64 38.47 16.95
CA TYR A 137 29.48 37.30 16.69
C TYR A 137 28.86 36.31 15.69
N LEU A 138 27.58 36.45 15.35
CA LEU A 138 26.85 35.52 14.48
C LEU A 138 27.49 35.35 13.09
N PRO A 139 27.96 36.40 12.38
CA PRO A 139 28.58 36.21 11.06
C PRO A 139 29.84 35.32 11.13
N VAL A 140 30.71 35.56 12.11
CA VAL A 140 31.95 34.80 12.29
C VAL A 140 31.65 33.36 12.70
N LEU A 141 30.75 33.17 13.67
CA LEU A 141 30.36 31.83 14.11
C LEU A 141 29.59 31.07 13.03
N SER A 142 28.77 31.74 12.22
CA SER A 142 28.06 31.10 11.11
C SER A 142 29.03 30.63 10.04
N PHE A 143 30.08 31.40 9.74
CA PHE A 143 31.14 30.98 8.81
C PHE A 143 31.83 29.70 9.30
N ILE A 144 32.22 29.64 10.59
CA ILE A 144 32.79 28.42 11.18
C ILE A 144 31.77 27.27 11.19
N GLY A 145 30.50 27.57 11.49
CA GLY A 145 29.39 26.62 11.46
C GLY A 145 29.17 26.02 10.07
N ILE A 146 29.40 26.78 9.00
CA ILE A 146 29.35 26.28 7.62
C ILE A 146 30.48 25.28 7.39
N LEU A 147 31.72 25.62 7.75
CA LEU A 147 32.89 24.76 7.57
C LEU A 147 32.75 23.45 8.36
N SER A 148 32.38 23.54 9.63
CA SER A 148 32.08 22.39 10.49
C SER A 148 30.93 21.56 9.90
N GLY A 149 29.84 22.21 9.50
CA GLY A 149 28.68 21.54 8.92
C GLY A 149 29.00 20.79 7.63
N ILE A 150 29.86 21.33 6.77
CA ILE A 150 30.35 20.65 5.57
C ILE A 150 31.16 19.40 5.94
N ALA A 151 32.14 19.53 6.85
CA ALA A 151 32.97 18.40 7.28
C ALA A 151 32.14 17.27 7.91
N VAL A 152 31.23 17.63 8.83
CA VAL A 152 30.27 16.70 9.46
C VAL A 152 29.37 16.04 8.42
N GLY A 153 28.89 16.80 7.44
CA GLY A 153 28.03 16.31 6.38
C GLY A 153 28.73 15.32 5.45
N ILE A 154 29.99 15.57 5.10
CA ILE A 154 30.83 14.65 4.32
C ILE A 154 31.04 13.35 5.10
N ALA A 155 31.43 13.43 6.38
CA ALA A 155 31.63 12.28 7.24
C ALA A 155 30.34 11.44 7.39
N ALA A 156 29.20 12.09 7.66
CA ALA A 156 27.90 11.42 7.77
C ALA A 156 27.49 10.74 6.45
N ASN A 157 27.68 11.41 5.31
CA ASN A 157 27.39 10.85 3.99
C ASN A 157 28.29 9.64 3.68
N TYR A 158 29.58 9.72 4.00
CA TYR A 158 30.52 8.61 3.86
C TYR A 158 30.09 7.41 4.70
N LEU A 159 29.75 7.63 5.98
CA LEU A 159 29.30 6.56 6.88
C LEU A 159 27.98 5.93 6.41
N LEU A 160 27.01 6.73 5.97
CA LEU A 160 25.75 6.23 5.43
C LEU A 160 25.95 5.40 4.15
N LYS A 161 26.96 5.72 3.34
CA LYS A 161 27.28 4.99 2.11
C LYS A 161 28.15 3.76 2.33
N ASN A 162 29.01 3.72 3.35
CA ASN A 162 30.00 2.64 3.50
C ASN A 162 29.71 1.68 4.66
N VAL A 163 28.81 2.02 5.58
CA VAL A 163 28.43 1.14 6.69
C VAL A 163 27.15 0.37 6.34
N LYS A 164 27.28 -0.95 6.07
CA LYS A 164 26.16 -1.85 5.69
C LYS A 164 24.94 -1.71 6.61
N THR A 165 25.15 -1.65 7.92
CA THR A 165 24.08 -1.50 8.92
C THR A 165 23.30 -0.20 8.73
N LEU A 166 23.98 0.91 8.45
CA LEU A 166 23.35 2.22 8.21
C LEU A 166 22.62 2.27 6.87
N GLN A 167 23.16 1.61 5.84
CA GLN A 167 22.47 1.44 4.56
C GLN A 167 21.13 0.71 4.75
N VAL A 168 21.12 -0.42 5.47
CA VAL A 168 19.89 -1.19 5.74
C VAL A 168 18.85 -0.33 6.45
N PHE A 169 19.24 0.43 7.47
CA PHE A 169 18.29 1.28 8.20
C PHE A 169 17.81 2.49 7.39
N SER A 170 18.67 3.12 6.61
CA SER A 170 18.29 4.24 5.73
C SER A 170 17.34 3.79 4.61
N LEU A 171 17.60 2.64 3.98
CA LEU A 171 16.73 2.06 2.96
C LEU A 171 15.35 1.73 3.54
N ARG A 172 15.32 1.15 4.75
CA ARG A 172 14.09 0.79 5.45
C ARG A 172 13.26 2.01 5.83
N LYS A 173 13.88 3.08 6.32
CA LYS A 173 13.19 4.35 6.56
C LYS A 173 12.69 4.99 5.27
N LYS A 174 13.45 4.89 4.18
CA LYS A 174 13.00 5.33 2.86
C LYS A 174 11.77 4.55 2.41
N ILE A 175 11.73 3.23 2.62
CA ILE A 175 10.55 2.39 2.38
C ILE A 175 9.39 2.77 3.30
N GLU A 176 9.60 3.01 4.60
CA GLU A 176 8.53 3.44 5.53
C GLU A 176 7.96 4.82 5.14
N ASN A 177 8.81 5.76 4.73
CA ASN A 177 8.40 7.06 4.23
C ASN A 177 7.76 7.00 2.83
N THR A 178 8.20 6.08 1.97
CA THR A 178 7.58 5.80 0.67
C THR A 178 6.24 5.14 0.88
N ASN A 179 6.09 4.16 1.76
CA ASN A 179 4.79 3.56 2.10
C ASN A 179 3.84 4.55 2.80
N GLN A 180 4.35 5.63 3.40
CA GLN A 180 3.51 6.74 3.90
C GLN A 180 3.20 7.81 2.84
N ARG A 181 4.03 7.99 1.80
CA ARG A 181 3.88 9.04 0.77
C ARG A 181 3.42 8.52 -0.60
N SER A 182 3.59 7.24 -0.90
CA SER A 182 3.03 6.55 -2.06
C SER A 182 1.90 5.66 -1.55
N PHE A 183 0.69 5.99 -2.00
CA PHE A 183 -0.55 5.25 -1.80
C PHE A 183 -1.08 5.27 -0.37
N ALA A 184 -1.81 6.34 -0.03
CA ALA A 184 -2.93 6.15 0.89
C ALA A 184 -3.79 5.02 0.29
N MET A 185 -3.89 3.87 0.97
CA MET A 185 -4.81 2.80 0.58
C MET A 185 -6.21 3.40 0.42
N GLN A 186 -6.62 3.65 -0.82
CA GLN A 186 -7.93 4.18 -1.11
C GLN A 186 -8.92 3.01 -1.03
N ILE A 187 -9.41 2.78 0.18
CA ILE A 187 -10.66 2.04 0.33
C ILE A 187 -11.77 2.88 -0.27
N ASN A 188 -12.63 2.24 -1.05
CA ASN A 188 -13.75 2.88 -1.69
C ASN A 188 -14.60 3.67 -0.67
N ALA A 189 -15.01 4.88 -1.04
CA ALA A 189 -15.76 5.79 -0.18
C ALA A 189 -17.08 5.21 0.35
N MET A 190 -17.65 4.20 -0.31
CA MET A 190 -18.85 3.50 0.16
C MET A 190 -18.72 2.94 1.58
N TRP A 191 -17.49 2.64 2.02
CA TRP A 191 -17.22 2.09 3.35
C TRP A 191 -17.08 3.15 4.44
N ASN A 192 -17.16 4.45 4.12
CA ASN A 192 -17.04 5.53 5.11
C ASN A 192 -18.13 5.48 6.18
N ASN A 193 -19.30 4.95 5.85
CA ASN A 193 -20.42 4.78 6.78
C ASN A 193 -20.24 3.56 7.72
N TYR A 194 -19.20 2.75 7.51
CA TYR A 194 -18.93 1.51 8.26
C TYR A 194 -17.47 1.50 8.77
N PRO A 195 -17.13 2.34 9.77
CA PRO A 195 -15.73 2.60 10.16
C PRO A 195 -14.98 1.37 10.68
N GLU A 196 -15.64 0.49 11.44
CA GLU A 196 -15.03 -0.76 11.94
C GLU A 196 -14.72 -1.71 10.77
N LEU A 197 -15.68 -1.91 9.87
CA LEU A 197 -15.46 -2.73 8.67
C LEU A 197 -14.38 -2.13 7.76
N GLN A 198 -14.36 -0.81 7.60
CA GLN A 198 -13.32 -0.12 6.84
C GLN A 198 -11.93 -0.38 7.43
N LYS A 199 -11.80 -0.38 8.76
CA LYS A 199 -10.53 -0.69 9.44
C LYS A 199 -10.10 -2.14 9.17
N ASP A 200 -11.01 -3.10 9.27
CA ASP A 200 -10.69 -4.51 8.99
C ASP A 200 -10.32 -4.74 7.52
N LEU A 201 -11.02 -4.08 6.59
CA LEU A 201 -10.69 -4.09 5.15
C LEU A 201 -9.30 -3.49 4.87
N LYS A 202 -8.87 -2.48 5.63
CA LYS A 202 -7.48 -1.96 5.52
C LYS A 202 -6.48 -3.03 5.94
N GLU A 203 -6.75 -3.74 7.03
CA GLU A 203 -5.85 -4.81 7.48
C GLU A 203 -5.85 -6.02 6.52
N VAL A 204 -6.96 -6.28 5.82
CA VAL A 204 -7.00 -7.26 4.71
C VAL A 204 -5.99 -6.89 3.63
N LEU A 205 -5.99 -5.65 3.14
CA LEU A 205 -5.03 -5.18 2.12
C LEU A 205 -3.58 -5.27 2.62
N VAL A 206 -3.34 -4.82 3.86
CA VAL A 206 -2.03 -4.92 4.52
C VAL A 206 -1.57 -6.37 4.60
N THR A 207 -2.47 -7.31 4.91
CA THR A 207 -2.15 -8.74 5.02
C THR A 207 -1.81 -9.34 3.66
N ILE A 208 -2.47 -8.91 2.59
CA ILE A 208 -2.15 -9.29 1.21
C ILE A 208 -0.74 -8.81 0.85
N GLU A 209 -0.45 -7.52 1.03
CA GLU A 209 0.87 -6.93 0.76
C GLU A 209 1.99 -7.63 1.54
N LYS A 210 1.80 -7.91 2.83
CA LYS A 210 2.79 -8.61 3.68
C LYS A 210 3.13 -10.00 3.14
N ASN A 211 2.19 -10.66 2.48
CA ASN A 211 2.35 -12.02 1.96
C ASN A 211 2.92 -12.09 0.55
N ILE A 212 2.81 -11.00 -0.23
CA ILE A 212 3.44 -10.86 -1.54
C ILE A 212 4.93 -10.57 -1.35
N LYS A 213 5.75 -11.58 -1.62
CA LYS A 213 7.21 -11.54 -1.50
C LYS A 213 7.83 -11.99 -2.82
N ILE A 214 7.78 -11.10 -3.81
CA ILE A 214 8.37 -11.34 -5.13
C ILE A 214 9.72 -10.63 -5.21
N ARG A 215 10.73 -11.30 -5.76
CA ARG A 215 12.08 -10.73 -5.98
C ARG A 215 12.10 -9.80 -7.19
N ASP A 216 11.36 -10.16 -8.23
CA ASP A 216 11.16 -9.31 -9.40
C ASP A 216 10.37 -8.06 -9.02
N LYS A 217 11.02 -6.90 -9.13
CA LYS A 217 10.43 -5.61 -8.76
C LYS A 217 9.30 -5.20 -9.69
N ASN A 218 9.39 -5.56 -10.97
CA ASN A 218 8.38 -5.18 -11.94
C ASN A 218 7.06 -5.91 -11.65
N VAL A 219 7.12 -7.23 -11.43
CA VAL A 219 5.92 -8.00 -11.07
C VAL A 219 5.35 -7.52 -9.73
N ALA A 220 6.21 -7.29 -8.73
CA ALA A 220 5.77 -6.75 -7.44
C ALA A 220 5.07 -5.39 -7.57
N GLU A 221 5.60 -4.47 -8.38
CA GLU A 221 5.01 -3.15 -8.60
C GLU A 221 3.61 -3.23 -9.25
N ASN A 222 3.38 -4.14 -10.20
CA ASN A 222 2.06 -4.25 -10.85
C ASN A 222 1.03 -4.93 -9.95
N ILE A 223 1.43 -5.96 -9.18
CA ILE A 223 0.51 -6.54 -8.19
C ILE A 223 0.14 -5.47 -7.15
N ASN A 224 1.11 -4.70 -6.66
CA ASN A 224 0.81 -3.60 -5.74
C ASN A 224 -0.09 -2.54 -6.38
N ALA A 225 0.13 -2.19 -7.65
CA ALA A 225 -0.76 -1.28 -8.37
C ALA A 225 -2.19 -1.84 -8.45
N MET A 226 -2.37 -3.14 -8.68
CA MET A 226 -3.68 -3.80 -8.69
C MET A 226 -4.34 -3.81 -7.30
N ILE A 227 -3.59 -4.05 -6.22
CA ILE A 227 -4.10 -3.95 -4.83
C ILE A 227 -4.60 -2.53 -4.55
N HIS A 228 -3.84 -1.53 -5.01
CA HIS A 228 -4.13 -0.12 -4.76
C HIS A 228 -5.08 0.53 -5.77
N SER A 229 -5.57 -0.21 -6.78
CA SER A 229 -6.41 0.35 -7.84
C SER A 229 -7.85 0.69 -7.39
N GLY A 230 -8.15 0.66 -6.09
CA GLY A 230 -9.44 1.10 -5.54
C GLY A 230 -10.61 0.14 -5.76
N GLY A 231 -10.39 -1.17 -5.58
CA GLY A 231 -11.47 -2.17 -5.63
C GLY A 231 -12.56 -1.92 -4.58
N LYS A 232 -13.80 -2.35 -4.87
CA LYS A 232 -14.92 -2.26 -3.90
C LYS A 232 -14.74 -3.17 -2.68
N LEU A 233 -13.89 -4.21 -2.75
CA LEU A 233 -13.64 -5.17 -1.67
C LEU A 233 -14.91 -5.83 -1.09
N LEU A 234 -15.93 -6.03 -1.94
CA LEU A 234 -17.22 -6.62 -1.50
C LEU A 234 -17.05 -8.03 -0.94
N ARG A 235 -16.22 -8.87 -1.57
CA ARG A 235 -15.99 -10.25 -1.17
C ARG A 235 -15.34 -10.34 0.22
N PRO A 236 -14.21 -9.66 0.48
CA PRO A 236 -13.67 -9.51 1.84
C PRO A 236 -14.69 -9.01 2.86
N ALA A 237 -15.48 -7.99 2.51
CA ALA A 237 -16.49 -7.45 3.41
C ALA A 237 -17.50 -8.51 3.83
N PHE A 238 -17.99 -9.32 2.89
CA PHE A 238 -18.93 -10.40 3.19
C PHE A 238 -18.31 -11.51 4.06
N VAL A 239 -17.03 -11.84 3.88
CA VAL A 239 -16.31 -12.75 4.78
C VAL A 239 -16.31 -12.20 6.21
N LEU A 240 -15.90 -10.95 6.38
CA LEU A 240 -15.78 -10.29 7.68
C LEU A 240 -17.13 -10.16 8.40
N LEU A 241 -18.20 -9.86 7.66
CA LEU A 241 -19.56 -9.77 8.21
C LEU A 241 -20.09 -11.14 8.64
N THR A 242 -19.95 -12.16 7.80
CA THR A 242 -20.48 -13.50 8.09
C THR A 242 -19.66 -14.25 9.13
N ALA A 243 -18.38 -13.91 9.31
CA ALA A 243 -17.56 -14.43 10.39
C ALA A 243 -18.09 -14.08 11.78
N GLN A 244 -18.84 -12.99 11.93
CA GLN A 244 -19.43 -12.61 13.23
C GLN A 244 -20.62 -13.50 13.64
N ALA A 245 -21.12 -14.37 12.75
CA ALA A 245 -22.33 -15.17 12.99
C ALA A 245 -22.11 -16.43 13.85
N GLY A 246 -20.86 -16.75 14.22
CA GLY A 246 -20.50 -17.96 14.94
C GLY A 246 -19.85 -17.68 16.30
N PRO A 247 -19.89 -18.66 17.24
CA PRO A 247 -19.42 -18.49 18.61
C PRO A 247 -17.91 -18.36 18.74
N GLU A 248 -17.13 -18.81 17.75
CA GLU A 248 -15.65 -18.77 17.76
C GLU A 248 -15.11 -17.67 16.83
N TYR A 249 -15.78 -16.53 16.77
CA TYR A 249 -15.30 -15.38 16.00
C TYR A 249 -13.89 -14.96 16.42
N ASN A 250 -12.99 -14.90 15.44
CA ASN A 250 -11.62 -14.42 15.61
C ASN A 250 -11.30 -13.46 14.46
N VAL A 251 -10.96 -12.21 14.80
CA VAL A 251 -10.71 -11.15 13.82
C VAL A 251 -9.52 -11.46 12.92
N ASP A 252 -8.42 -11.96 13.47
CA ASP A 252 -7.20 -12.27 12.70
C ASP A 252 -7.44 -13.40 11.69
N ARG A 253 -8.15 -14.45 12.10
CA ARG A 253 -8.58 -15.55 11.21
C ARG A 253 -9.51 -15.05 10.12
N SER A 254 -10.47 -14.18 10.47
CA SER A 254 -11.42 -13.61 9.51
C SER A 254 -10.72 -12.75 8.46
N ILE A 255 -9.76 -11.92 8.89
CA ILE A 255 -8.90 -11.12 8.01
C ILE A 255 -8.09 -12.04 7.09
N ALA A 256 -7.49 -13.12 7.62
CA ALA A 256 -6.73 -14.06 6.80
C ALA A 256 -7.58 -14.73 5.71
N VAL A 257 -8.78 -15.22 6.05
CA VAL A 257 -9.70 -15.82 5.07
C VAL A 257 -10.14 -14.78 4.03
N ALA A 258 -10.45 -13.56 4.46
CA ALA A 258 -10.82 -12.47 3.57
C ALA A 258 -9.69 -12.09 2.60
N SER A 259 -8.44 -12.00 3.11
CA SER A 259 -7.25 -11.77 2.30
C SER A 259 -7.00 -12.89 1.29
N ALA A 260 -7.15 -14.15 1.69
CA ALA A 260 -6.97 -15.28 0.80
C ALA A 260 -7.98 -15.27 -0.37
N LEU A 261 -9.26 -14.99 -0.09
CA LEU A 261 -10.28 -14.90 -1.14
C LEU A 261 -10.08 -13.71 -2.08
N GLU A 262 -9.61 -12.57 -1.58
CA GLU A 262 -9.28 -11.44 -2.47
C GLU A 262 -8.06 -11.75 -3.34
N VAL A 263 -7.04 -12.42 -2.79
CA VAL A 263 -5.87 -12.87 -3.58
C VAL A 263 -6.29 -13.88 -4.63
N LEU A 264 -7.18 -14.82 -4.29
CA LEU A 264 -7.76 -15.76 -5.24
C LEU A 264 -8.48 -15.01 -6.37
N HIS A 265 -9.31 -14.02 -6.03
CA HIS A 265 -9.99 -13.19 -7.02
C HIS A 265 -9.01 -12.42 -7.91
N MET A 266 -7.95 -11.85 -7.35
CA MET A 266 -6.90 -11.18 -8.12
C MET A 266 -6.18 -12.14 -9.08
N ALA A 267 -5.98 -13.40 -8.68
CA ALA A 267 -5.39 -14.42 -9.53
C ALA A 267 -6.28 -14.72 -10.75
N THR A 268 -7.59 -14.93 -10.53
CA THR A 268 -8.53 -15.18 -11.62
C THR A 268 -8.60 -13.98 -12.57
N LEU A 269 -8.61 -12.74 -12.06
CA LEU A 269 -8.60 -11.55 -12.91
C LEU A 269 -7.38 -11.46 -13.83
N ILE A 270 -6.18 -11.80 -13.33
CA ILE A 270 -4.97 -11.79 -14.17
C ILE A 270 -5.05 -12.86 -15.26
N HIS A 271 -5.60 -14.04 -14.94
CA HIS A 271 -5.79 -15.11 -15.93
C HIS A 271 -6.88 -14.74 -16.94
N ASP A 272 -8.00 -14.18 -16.51
CA ASP A 272 -9.07 -13.67 -17.37
C ASP A 272 -8.52 -12.62 -18.34
N ASP A 273 -7.71 -11.66 -17.86
CA ASP A 273 -7.11 -10.65 -18.73
C ASP A 273 -6.24 -11.25 -19.84
N VAL A 274 -5.61 -12.41 -19.60
CA VAL A 274 -4.83 -13.13 -20.63
C VAL A 274 -5.74 -13.87 -21.63
N ILE A 275 -6.84 -14.44 -21.14
CA ILE A 275 -7.82 -15.16 -21.97
C ILE A 275 -8.55 -14.17 -22.88
N ASP A 276 -8.90 -13.00 -22.35
CA ASP A 276 -9.72 -11.98 -23.02
C ASP A 276 -8.89 -10.96 -23.85
N ASP A 277 -7.55 -11.06 -23.87
CA ASP A 277 -6.62 -10.10 -24.49
C ASP A 277 -6.89 -8.62 -24.11
N ALA A 278 -7.29 -8.39 -22.85
CA ALA A 278 -7.62 -7.06 -22.35
C ALA A 278 -6.40 -6.18 -22.04
N ASP A 279 -6.12 -5.14 -22.83
CA ASP A 279 -4.96 -4.25 -22.59
C ASP A 279 -5.01 -3.45 -21.28
N MET A 280 -6.21 -3.16 -20.76
CA MET A 280 -6.43 -2.26 -19.63
C MET A 280 -7.47 -2.82 -18.64
N ARG A 281 -7.22 -2.66 -17.34
CA ARG A 281 -8.17 -2.97 -16.26
C ARG A 281 -8.20 -1.86 -15.21
N ARG A 282 -9.39 -1.33 -14.92
CA ARG A 282 -9.61 -0.21 -13.96
C ARG A 282 -8.71 1.01 -14.24
N GLY A 283 -8.46 1.31 -15.52
CA GLY A 283 -7.58 2.40 -15.94
C GLY A 283 -6.09 2.13 -15.79
N VAL A 284 -5.68 0.91 -15.44
CA VAL A 284 -4.28 0.47 -15.32
C VAL A 284 -3.97 -0.55 -16.42
N PRO A 285 -2.81 -0.47 -17.10
CA PRO A 285 -2.40 -1.50 -18.06
C PRO A 285 -2.33 -2.89 -17.42
N THR A 286 -2.82 -3.91 -18.11
CA THR A 286 -2.77 -5.30 -17.60
C THR A 286 -1.35 -5.85 -17.64
N ILE A 287 -1.12 -6.91 -16.86
CA ILE A 287 0.22 -7.53 -16.78
C ILE A 287 0.62 -8.12 -18.13
N HIS A 288 -0.32 -8.71 -18.88
CA HIS A 288 0.01 -9.32 -20.16
C HIS A 288 0.34 -8.27 -21.23
N SER A 289 -0.35 -7.13 -21.25
CA SER A 289 -0.05 -6.05 -22.19
C SER A 289 1.34 -5.47 -21.96
N LYS A 290 1.75 -5.35 -20.67
CA LYS A 290 3.03 -4.74 -20.29
C LYS A 290 4.23 -5.70 -20.30
N PHE A 291 4.03 -6.97 -19.96
CA PHE A 291 5.13 -7.95 -19.78
C PHE A 291 4.96 -9.23 -20.59
N GLY A 292 3.88 -9.35 -21.36
CA GLY A 292 3.54 -10.53 -22.13
C GLY A 292 2.77 -11.59 -21.34
N ARG A 293 2.04 -12.42 -22.08
CA ARG A 293 1.15 -13.48 -21.55
C ARG A 293 1.83 -14.42 -20.55
N LYS A 294 3.08 -14.84 -20.81
CA LYS A 294 3.83 -15.74 -19.92
C LYS A 294 3.98 -15.18 -18.50
N TYR A 295 4.28 -13.89 -18.37
CA TYR A 295 4.43 -13.25 -17.07
C TYR A 295 3.09 -13.16 -16.34
N ALA A 296 2.01 -12.86 -17.04
CA ALA A 296 0.67 -12.80 -16.46
C ALA A 296 0.23 -14.17 -15.91
N VAL A 297 0.38 -15.24 -16.69
CA VAL A 297 0.04 -16.62 -16.24
C VAL A 297 0.80 -16.97 -14.95
N TYR A 298 2.13 -16.83 -14.94
CA TYR A 298 2.93 -17.12 -13.74
C TYR A 298 2.63 -16.21 -12.55
N THR A 299 2.19 -14.98 -12.81
CA THR A 299 1.78 -14.06 -11.73
C THR A 299 0.49 -14.53 -11.08
N GLY A 300 -0.49 -14.98 -11.88
CA GLY A 300 -1.71 -15.61 -11.36
C GLY A 300 -1.39 -16.87 -10.56
N ASP A 301 -0.54 -17.76 -11.08
CA ASP A 301 -0.10 -18.99 -10.38
C ASP A 301 0.56 -18.67 -9.04
N TYR A 302 1.41 -17.64 -9.00
CA TYR A 302 2.02 -17.17 -7.77
C TYR A 302 0.96 -16.69 -6.76
N LEU A 303 -0.05 -15.95 -7.20
CA LEU A 303 -1.12 -15.51 -6.32
C LEU A 303 -1.95 -16.68 -5.80
N PHE A 304 -2.17 -17.75 -6.58
CA PHE A 304 -2.73 -19.00 -6.05
C PHE A 304 -1.88 -19.56 -4.91
N CYS A 305 -0.55 -19.62 -5.06
CA CYS A 305 0.34 -20.03 -3.97
C CYS A 305 0.23 -19.13 -2.74
N VAL A 306 0.09 -17.81 -2.93
CA VAL A 306 -0.09 -16.85 -1.83
C VAL A 306 -1.42 -17.09 -1.12
N CYS A 307 -2.51 -17.35 -1.85
CA CYS A 307 -3.81 -17.71 -1.28
C CYS A 307 -3.68 -18.93 -0.35
N PHE A 308 -3.12 -20.04 -0.85
CA PHE A 308 -2.91 -21.25 -0.04
C PHE A 308 -2.02 -21.01 1.17
N LYS A 309 -0.98 -20.19 1.02
CA LYS A 309 -0.08 -19.84 2.12
C LYS A 309 -0.79 -19.07 3.23
N ILE A 310 -1.65 -18.10 2.88
CA ILE A 310 -2.43 -17.34 3.86
C ILE A 310 -3.38 -18.26 4.62
N LEU A 311 -4.09 -19.13 3.90
CA LEU A 311 -5.03 -20.09 4.47
C LEU A 311 -4.32 -21.10 5.39
N SER A 312 -3.20 -21.66 4.94
CA SER A 312 -2.42 -22.65 5.70
C SER A 312 -1.84 -22.06 6.99
N ALA A 313 -1.39 -20.81 6.97
CA ALA A 313 -0.84 -20.15 8.16
C ALA A 313 -1.87 -19.88 9.27
N HIS A 314 -3.17 -19.92 8.96
CA HIS A 314 -4.26 -19.64 9.89
C HIS A 314 -5.24 -20.82 10.01
N ALA A 315 -4.84 -22.01 9.56
CA ALA A 315 -5.61 -23.22 9.71
C ALA A 315 -5.37 -23.85 11.09
N ASP A 316 -6.42 -24.00 11.88
CA ASP A 316 -6.34 -24.69 13.18
C ASP A 316 -6.41 -26.22 13.07
N SER A 317 -6.73 -26.75 11.87
CA SER A 317 -6.85 -28.19 11.63
C SER A 317 -6.65 -28.54 10.15
N VAL A 318 -6.34 -29.82 9.88
CA VAL A 318 -6.26 -30.37 8.53
C VAL A 318 -7.61 -30.32 7.81
N GLU A 319 -8.71 -30.45 8.55
CA GLU A 319 -10.08 -30.38 8.03
C GLU A 319 -10.40 -28.99 7.46
N ASN A 320 -9.89 -27.91 8.08
CA ASN A 320 -9.99 -26.55 7.54
C ASN A 320 -9.20 -26.38 6.23
N ILE A 321 -8.10 -27.11 6.04
CA ILE A 321 -7.31 -27.08 4.79
C ILE A 321 -8.07 -27.80 3.66
N ASP A 322 -8.62 -28.98 3.92
CA ASP A 322 -9.42 -29.76 2.95
C ASP A 322 -10.66 -28.98 2.47
N PHE A 323 -11.36 -28.35 3.42
CA PHE A 323 -12.51 -27.49 3.12
C PHE A 323 -12.15 -26.34 2.17
N ASN A 324 -11.04 -25.65 2.44
CA ASN A 324 -10.61 -24.53 1.62
C ASN A 324 -10.20 -24.99 0.20
N SER A 325 -9.51 -26.12 0.08
CA SER A 325 -9.08 -26.68 -1.21
C SER A 325 -10.26 -27.08 -2.10
N LYS A 326 -11.28 -27.79 -1.56
CA LYS A 326 -12.49 -28.18 -2.31
C LYS A 326 -13.27 -26.98 -2.85
N ASN A 327 -13.30 -25.88 -2.10
CA ASN A 327 -13.99 -24.68 -2.52
C ASN A 327 -13.25 -23.93 -3.64
N ILE A 328 -11.91 -23.88 -3.58
CA ILE A 328 -11.07 -23.31 -4.65
C ILE A 328 -11.20 -24.14 -5.93
N GLU A 329 -11.18 -25.48 -5.82
CA GLU A 329 -11.41 -26.39 -6.94
C GLU A 329 -12.76 -26.10 -7.63
N LYS A 330 -13.83 -25.92 -6.83
CA LYS A 330 -15.15 -25.61 -7.38
C LYS A 330 -15.20 -24.30 -8.18
N ILE A 331 -14.43 -23.28 -7.77
CA ILE A 331 -14.32 -22.02 -8.52
C ILE A 331 -13.63 -22.27 -9.86
N LEU A 332 -12.48 -22.95 -9.84
CA LEU A 332 -11.73 -23.29 -11.05
C LEU A 332 -12.56 -24.13 -12.03
N MET A 333 -13.34 -25.09 -11.53
CA MET A 333 -14.25 -25.89 -12.35
C MET A 333 -15.38 -25.05 -12.98
N GLY A 334 -15.82 -23.99 -12.29
CA GLY A 334 -16.78 -23.02 -12.84
C GLY A 334 -16.23 -22.29 -14.05
N GLU A 335 -15.00 -21.76 -13.96
CA GLU A 335 -14.32 -21.08 -15.06
C GLU A 335 -14.03 -22.02 -16.24
N LEU A 336 -13.58 -23.25 -15.97
CA LEU A 336 -13.30 -24.24 -17.02
C LEU A 336 -14.55 -24.65 -17.81
N ASN A 337 -15.72 -24.71 -17.18
CA ASN A 337 -16.97 -25.03 -17.87
C ASN A 337 -17.43 -23.91 -18.81
N GLN A 338 -17.06 -22.65 -18.53
CA GLN A 338 -17.47 -21.48 -19.32
C GLN A 338 -16.83 -21.45 -20.72
N MET A 339 -15.62 -21.96 -20.90
CA MET A 339 -14.94 -21.92 -22.21
C MET A 339 -15.66 -22.70 -23.32
N LYS A 340 -16.68 -23.50 -22.99
CA LYS A 340 -17.41 -24.34 -23.96
C LYS A 340 -18.61 -23.65 -24.63
N ASP A 341 -19.04 -22.48 -24.16
CA ASP A 341 -20.34 -21.88 -24.53
C ASP A 341 -20.23 -20.56 -25.35
N LEU A 342 -19.04 -20.22 -25.88
CA LEU A 342 -18.84 -18.99 -26.65
C LEU A 342 -19.56 -19.02 -28.02
N TYR A 343 -20.14 -17.89 -28.43
CA TYR A 343 -20.79 -17.66 -29.74
C TYR A 343 -22.05 -18.49 -30.05
N HIS A 344 -22.67 -19.13 -29.05
CA HIS A 344 -23.93 -19.82 -29.24
C HIS A 344 -25.07 -18.80 -29.32
N MET A 345 -25.69 -18.61 -30.49
CA MET A 345 -26.76 -17.60 -30.68
C MET A 345 -28.13 -18.01 -30.10
N ASN A 346 -28.28 -19.26 -29.64
CA ASN A 346 -29.51 -19.76 -29.01
C ASN A 346 -29.36 -19.89 -27.49
N VAL A 347 -28.77 -18.87 -26.84
CA VAL A 347 -28.60 -18.84 -25.37
C VAL A 347 -29.97 -18.65 -24.71
N THR A 348 -30.32 -19.53 -23.79
CA THR A 348 -31.53 -19.37 -22.98
C THR A 348 -31.24 -18.55 -21.71
N VAL A 349 -32.29 -17.98 -21.11
CA VAL A 349 -32.19 -17.35 -19.77
C VAL A 349 -31.63 -18.33 -18.74
N LYS A 350 -31.94 -19.64 -18.87
CA LYS A 350 -31.41 -20.68 -17.99
C LYS A 350 -29.90 -20.84 -18.14
N ASP A 351 -29.39 -20.80 -19.37
CA ASP A 351 -27.94 -20.89 -19.64
C ASP A 351 -27.22 -19.67 -19.07
N TYR A 352 -27.78 -18.47 -19.27
CA TYR A 352 -27.31 -17.24 -18.64
C TYR A 352 -27.24 -17.35 -17.11
N LEU A 353 -28.34 -17.74 -16.45
CA LEU A 353 -28.40 -17.87 -14.99
C LEU A 353 -27.40 -18.92 -14.48
N THR A 354 -27.21 -20.01 -15.22
CA THR A 354 -26.22 -21.05 -14.89
C THR A 354 -24.79 -20.50 -14.96
N ARG A 355 -24.48 -19.70 -16.00
CA ARG A 355 -23.18 -19.07 -16.19
C ARG A 355 -22.85 -18.07 -15.07
N ILE A 356 -23.74 -17.11 -14.80
CA ILE A 356 -23.49 -16.11 -13.75
C ILE A 356 -23.48 -16.72 -12.34
N SER A 357 -24.21 -17.83 -12.15
CA SER A 357 -24.16 -18.65 -10.93
C SER A 357 -22.76 -19.22 -10.71
N GLY A 358 -22.14 -19.76 -11.76
CA GLY A 358 -20.80 -20.37 -11.71
C GLY A 358 -19.67 -19.36 -11.56
N LYS A 359 -19.67 -18.30 -12.37
CA LYS A 359 -18.57 -17.31 -12.44
C LYS A 359 -18.61 -16.33 -11.26
N THR A 360 -19.70 -15.59 -11.13
CA THR A 360 -19.78 -14.47 -10.21
C THR A 360 -20.36 -14.88 -8.86
N ALA A 361 -21.52 -15.54 -8.86
CA ALA A 361 -22.25 -15.82 -7.63
C ALA A 361 -21.54 -16.85 -6.73
N GLN A 362 -20.85 -17.82 -7.31
CA GLN A 362 -20.12 -18.85 -6.56
C GLN A 362 -19.04 -18.24 -5.66
N LEU A 363 -18.35 -17.19 -6.08
CA LEU A 363 -17.31 -16.55 -5.28
C LEU A 363 -17.91 -15.69 -4.13
N PHE A 364 -19.08 -15.07 -4.34
CA PHE A 364 -19.83 -14.42 -3.25
C PHE A 364 -20.39 -15.44 -2.26
N ALA A 365 -20.97 -16.54 -2.75
CA ALA A 365 -21.44 -17.64 -1.93
C ALA A 365 -20.31 -18.21 -1.07
N LEU A 366 -19.13 -18.41 -1.67
CA LEU A 366 -17.95 -18.85 -0.95
C LEU A 366 -17.50 -17.83 0.10
N SER A 367 -17.50 -16.54 -0.23
CA SER A 367 -17.13 -15.47 0.71
C SER A 367 -17.97 -15.53 2.00
N CYS A 368 -19.29 -15.57 1.85
CA CYS A 368 -20.20 -15.65 2.99
C CYS A 368 -20.08 -16.99 3.74
N TYR A 369 -19.90 -18.09 3.01
CA TYR A 369 -19.78 -19.42 3.59
C TYR A 369 -18.49 -19.57 4.40
N SER A 370 -17.34 -19.17 3.84
CA SER A 370 -16.03 -19.25 4.49
C SER A 370 -15.94 -18.38 5.72
N GLY A 371 -16.54 -17.18 5.70
CA GLY A 371 -16.65 -16.35 6.91
C GLY A 371 -17.40 -17.08 8.01
N ALA A 372 -18.63 -17.57 7.73
CA ALA A 372 -19.42 -18.30 8.73
C ALA A 372 -18.75 -19.61 9.22
N VAL A 373 -18.02 -20.32 8.36
CA VAL A 373 -17.24 -21.51 8.76
C VAL A 373 -16.09 -21.14 9.69
N SER A 374 -15.39 -20.03 9.43
CA SER A 374 -14.24 -19.59 10.23
C SER A 374 -14.56 -19.32 11.70
N SER A 375 -15.83 -19.07 12.04
CA SER A 375 -16.32 -18.84 13.40
C SER A 375 -17.15 -19.99 13.96
N LYS A 376 -17.15 -21.14 13.27
CA LYS A 376 -17.92 -22.34 13.60
C LYS A 376 -19.41 -22.07 13.79
N ALA A 377 -19.99 -21.27 12.91
CA ALA A 377 -21.43 -21.01 12.94
C ALA A 377 -22.24 -22.32 12.76
N PRO A 378 -23.46 -22.42 13.32
CA PRO A 378 -24.29 -23.61 13.17
C PRO A 378 -24.55 -23.94 11.70
N ARG A 379 -24.69 -25.23 11.38
CA ARG A 379 -24.89 -25.72 10.00
C ARG A 379 -25.99 -24.97 9.24
N LYS A 380 -27.12 -24.65 9.90
CA LYS A 380 -28.21 -23.84 9.31
C LYS A 380 -27.71 -22.46 8.86
N THR A 381 -26.98 -21.76 9.71
CA THR A 381 -26.38 -20.44 9.43
C THR A 381 -25.39 -20.50 8.28
N LEU A 382 -24.58 -21.57 8.19
CA LEU A 382 -23.64 -21.75 7.08
C LEU A 382 -24.35 -21.77 5.72
N TYR A 383 -25.42 -22.56 5.59
CA TYR A 383 -26.18 -22.62 4.32
C TYR A 383 -26.97 -21.34 4.06
N THR A 384 -27.50 -20.68 5.10
CA THR A 384 -28.12 -19.36 4.94
C THR A 384 -27.12 -18.34 4.43
N ALA A 385 -25.90 -18.29 4.98
CA ALA A 385 -24.84 -17.40 4.54
C ALA A 385 -24.43 -17.68 3.08
N LYS A 386 -24.23 -18.96 2.74
CA LYS A 386 -23.94 -19.40 1.36
C LYS A 386 -25.02 -18.95 0.38
N ASN A 387 -26.29 -19.19 0.70
CA ASN A 387 -27.42 -18.83 -0.17
C ASN A 387 -27.56 -17.31 -0.30
N ALA A 388 -27.37 -16.57 0.79
CA ALA A 388 -27.36 -15.11 0.75
C ALA A 388 -26.26 -14.61 -0.18
N GLY A 389 -25.03 -15.12 -0.04
CA GLY A 389 -23.92 -14.78 -0.94
C GLY A 389 -24.22 -15.13 -2.39
N HIS A 390 -24.81 -16.30 -2.65
CA HIS A 390 -25.22 -16.71 -3.98
C HIS A 390 -26.22 -15.74 -4.61
N PHE A 391 -27.34 -15.44 -3.93
CA PHE A 391 -28.35 -14.52 -4.46
C PHE A 391 -27.85 -13.08 -4.59
N ILE A 392 -27.01 -12.61 -3.67
CA ILE A 392 -26.34 -11.30 -3.78
C ILE A 392 -25.46 -11.27 -5.03
N GLY A 393 -24.67 -12.32 -5.28
CA GLY A 393 -23.81 -12.39 -6.47
C GLY A 393 -24.61 -12.49 -7.78
N MET A 394 -25.73 -13.21 -7.78
CA MET A 394 -26.66 -13.25 -8.92
C MET A 394 -27.23 -11.86 -9.22
N ALA A 395 -27.78 -11.20 -8.19
CA ALA A 395 -28.34 -9.85 -8.33
C ALA A 395 -27.28 -8.83 -8.74
N PHE A 396 -26.07 -8.93 -8.19
CA PHE A 396 -24.95 -8.07 -8.52
C PHE A 396 -24.61 -8.16 -10.01
N GLN A 397 -24.49 -9.37 -10.57
CA GLN A 397 -24.17 -9.55 -11.99
C GLN A 397 -25.32 -9.08 -12.89
N ILE A 398 -26.57 -9.37 -12.54
CA ILE A 398 -27.73 -8.90 -13.34
C ILE A 398 -27.77 -7.37 -13.39
N ILE A 399 -27.50 -6.69 -12.27
CA ILE A 399 -27.45 -5.22 -12.23
C ILE A 399 -26.27 -4.69 -13.05
N ASP A 400 -25.08 -5.30 -12.95
CA ASP A 400 -23.89 -4.91 -13.72
C ASP A 400 -24.17 -5.01 -15.24
N ASP A 401 -24.74 -6.14 -15.67
CA ASP A 401 -25.13 -6.37 -17.07
C ASP A 401 -26.19 -5.38 -17.55
N ILE A 402 -27.15 -4.97 -16.71
CA ILE A 402 -28.13 -3.93 -17.08
C ILE A 402 -27.44 -2.57 -17.23
N LEU A 403 -26.52 -2.24 -16.31
CA LEU A 403 -25.80 -0.96 -16.33
C LEU A 403 -24.96 -0.79 -17.60
N ASP A 404 -24.45 -1.87 -18.18
CA ASP A 404 -23.71 -1.86 -19.44
C ASP A 404 -24.55 -1.38 -20.65
N TYR A 405 -25.89 -1.50 -20.60
CA TYR A 405 -26.79 -0.99 -21.64
C TYR A 405 -27.44 0.35 -21.30
N THR A 406 -27.52 0.73 -20.02
CA THR A 406 -28.23 1.94 -19.58
C THR A 406 -27.34 3.16 -19.34
N SER A 407 -26.03 2.97 -19.17
CA SER A 407 -25.11 4.07 -18.85
C SER A 407 -24.98 5.01 -20.05
N THR A 408 -25.47 6.24 -19.90
CA THR A 408 -25.29 7.32 -20.89
C THR A 408 -23.86 7.85 -20.81
N ASP A 409 -23.26 8.08 -21.97
CA ASP A 409 -21.85 8.30 -22.25
C ASP A 409 -21.25 9.63 -21.71
N ASP A 410 -21.41 9.93 -20.42
CA ASP A 410 -20.92 11.17 -19.79
C ASP A 410 -19.62 10.98 -18.96
N GLY A 411 -18.80 9.97 -19.26
CA GLY A 411 -17.41 9.95 -18.75
C GLY A 411 -16.79 8.61 -18.35
N LEU A 412 -17.43 7.47 -18.63
CA LEU A 412 -16.79 6.17 -18.46
C LEU A 412 -16.21 5.73 -19.82
N GLY A 413 -14.95 6.06 -20.08
CA GLY A 413 -14.19 5.63 -21.26
C GLY A 413 -13.93 4.12 -21.31
N LYS A 414 -14.97 3.29 -21.15
CA LYS A 414 -14.97 1.86 -21.42
C LYS A 414 -15.65 1.62 -22.77
N PRO A 415 -15.12 0.74 -23.63
CA PRO A 415 -15.83 0.30 -24.82
C PRO A 415 -17.14 -0.37 -24.39
N VAL A 416 -18.27 0.24 -24.74
CA VAL A 416 -19.61 -0.29 -24.49
C VAL A 416 -19.74 -1.61 -25.25
N LEU A 417 -20.18 -2.69 -24.57
CA LEU A 417 -20.51 -4.00 -25.17
C LEU A 417 -19.34 -4.83 -25.75
N ASN A 418 -18.12 -4.69 -25.23
CA ASN A 418 -17.01 -5.60 -25.61
C ASN A 418 -17.35 -7.08 -25.41
N ASP A 419 -18.12 -7.41 -24.37
CA ASP A 419 -18.59 -8.78 -24.10
C ASP A 419 -19.38 -9.36 -25.28
N VAL A 420 -20.11 -8.52 -26.03
CA VAL A 420 -20.87 -8.94 -27.21
C VAL A 420 -19.93 -9.33 -28.36
N LYS A 421 -18.83 -8.60 -28.57
CA LYS A 421 -17.80 -8.92 -29.58
C LYS A 421 -17.18 -10.30 -29.32
N GLN A 422 -16.98 -10.62 -28.05
CA GLN A 422 -16.43 -11.89 -27.57
C GLN A 422 -17.47 -13.03 -27.55
N GLY A 423 -18.70 -12.77 -28.01
CA GLY A 423 -19.77 -13.77 -28.07
C GLY A 423 -20.43 -14.07 -26.72
N ASN A 424 -20.25 -13.22 -25.71
CA ASN A 424 -20.89 -13.35 -24.41
C ASN A 424 -22.15 -12.48 -24.33
N TYR A 425 -23.30 -13.09 -24.63
CA TYR A 425 -24.58 -12.38 -24.60
C TYR A 425 -25.17 -12.35 -23.19
N SER A 426 -25.38 -11.15 -22.66
CA SER A 426 -25.96 -10.92 -21.33
C SER A 426 -27.48 -10.86 -21.34
N LEU A 427 -28.08 -10.80 -20.15
CA LEU A 427 -29.53 -10.92 -19.97
C LEU A 427 -30.34 -9.91 -20.80
N PRO A 428 -29.93 -8.62 -20.93
CA PRO A 428 -30.68 -7.69 -21.74
C PRO A 428 -30.79 -8.11 -23.22
N LEU A 429 -29.66 -8.47 -23.82
CA LEU A 429 -29.63 -8.92 -25.22
C LEU A 429 -30.41 -10.22 -25.41
N ILE A 430 -30.32 -11.18 -24.48
CA ILE A 430 -31.08 -12.43 -24.56
C ILE A 430 -32.59 -12.16 -24.61
N TYR A 431 -33.11 -11.27 -23.76
CA TYR A 431 -34.53 -10.91 -23.80
C TYR A 431 -34.93 -10.16 -25.08
N ALA A 432 -34.06 -9.30 -25.61
CA ALA A 432 -34.33 -8.59 -26.84
C ALA A 432 -34.38 -9.54 -28.05
N MET A 433 -33.46 -10.50 -28.12
CA MET A 433 -33.40 -11.52 -29.16
C MET A 433 -34.63 -12.45 -29.15
N GLN A 434 -35.27 -12.69 -28.00
CA GLN A 434 -36.50 -13.50 -27.95
C GLN A 434 -37.66 -12.89 -28.73
N LYS A 435 -37.67 -11.56 -28.93
CA LYS A 435 -38.74 -10.85 -29.63
C LYS A 435 -38.39 -10.51 -31.08
N HIS A 436 -37.11 -10.19 -31.36
CA HIS A 436 -36.68 -9.63 -32.66
C HIS A 436 -35.36 -10.25 -33.17
N GLN A 437 -35.21 -11.58 -33.11
CA GLN A 437 -33.94 -12.26 -33.45
C GLN A 437 -33.37 -11.86 -34.82
N ASP A 438 -34.23 -11.72 -35.84
CA ASP A 438 -33.85 -11.39 -37.22
C ASP A 438 -33.18 -10.02 -37.35
N GLU A 439 -33.49 -9.08 -36.45
CA GLU A 439 -32.91 -7.73 -36.45
C GLU A 439 -31.50 -7.71 -35.81
N PHE A 440 -31.22 -8.64 -34.89
CA PHE A 440 -29.91 -8.75 -34.22
C PHE A 440 -28.90 -9.61 -35.01
N LEU A 441 -29.36 -10.61 -35.77
CA LEU A 441 -28.53 -11.56 -36.51
C LEU A 441 -27.44 -10.90 -37.39
N PRO A 442 -27.75 -9.90 -38.25
CA PRO A 442 -26.74 -9.28 -39.12
C PRO A 442 -25.63 -8.56 -38.37
N LEU A 443 -25.88 -8.12 -37.13
CA LEU A 443 -24.89 -7.48 -36.27
C LEU A 443 -24.06 -8.52 -35.52
N LEU A 444 -24.70 -9.56 -34.97
CA LEU A 444 -24.05 -10.60 -34.19
C LEU A 444 -23.16 -11.54 -35.03
N GLU A 445 -23.51 -11.76 -36.31
CA GLU A 445 -22.70 -12.57 -37.23
C GLU A 445 -21.32 -11.99 -37.51
N LYS A 446 -21.14 -10.67 -37.34
CA LYS A 446 -19.86 -9.98 -37.49
C LYS A 446 -18.84 -10.34 -36.39
N ARG A 447 -19.30 -10.83 -35.23
CA ARG A 447 -18.43 -11.27 -34.10
C ARG A 447 -17.34 -10.24 -33.76
N GLU A 448 -16.07 -10.64 -33.77
CA GLU A 448 -14.92 -9.77 -33.49
C GLU A 448 -14.73 -8.63 -34.51
N GLU A 449 -15.34 -8.74 -35.70
CA GLU A 449 -15.29 -7.71 -36.75
C GLU A 449 -16.31 -6.58 -36.55
N MET A 450 -17.12 -6.62 -35.48
CA MET A 450 -18.06 -5.54 -35.16
C MET A 450 -17.32 -4.20 -34.97
N THR A 451 -17.79 -3.18 -35.67
CA THR A 451 -17.30 -1.80 -35.49
C THR A 451 -17.94 -1.15 -34.26
N ASP A 452 -17.38 -0.04 -33.77
CA ASP A 452 -17.99 0.72 -32.67
C ASP A 452 -19.39 1.24 -33.05
N THR A 453 -19.61 1.54 -34.33
CA THR A 453 -20.93 1.86 -34.89
C THR A 453 -21.90 0.68 -34.83
N ASP A 454 -21.45 -0.55 -35.05
CA ASP A 454 -22.29 -1.75 -34.92
C ASP A 454 -22.70 -1.98 -33.46
N LEU A 455 -21.78 -1.73 -32.51
CA LEU A 455 -22.06 -1.84 -31.08
C LEU A 455 -23.07 -0.79 -30.61
N GLN A 456 -22.95 0.45 -31.09
CA GLN A 456 -23.92 1.50 -30.80
C GLN A 456 -25.31 1.16 -31.37
N ALA A 457 -25.36 0.66 -32.61
CA ALA A 457 -26.61 0.22 -33.22
C ALA A 457 -27.27 -0.92 -32.41
N LEU A 458 -26.46 -1.90 -31.97
CA LEU A 458 -26.94 -3.00 -31.13
C LEU A 458 -27.47 -2.50 -29.78
N ALA A 459 -26.76 -1.57 -29.12
CA ALA A 459 -27.19 -0.99 -27.86
C ALA A 459 -28.56 -0.29 -27.98
N VAL A 460 -28.74 0.51 -29.04
CA VAL A 460 -30.00 1.19 -29.34
C VAL A 460 -31.11 0.19 -29.62
N LEU A 461 -30.82 -0.86 -30.39
CA LEU A 461 -31.79 -1.90 -30.72
C LEU A 461 -32.26 -2.65 -29.47
N VAL A 462 -31.35 -3.05 -28.58
CA VAL A 462 -31.71 -3.64 -27.27
C VAL A 462 -32.60 -2.69 -26.48
N LYS A 463 -32.23 -1.40 -26.38
CA LYS A 463 -33.00 -0.41 -25.62
C LYS A 463 -34.41 -0.23 -26.17
N ASN A 464 -34.57 -0.14 -27.49
CA ASN A 464 -35.88 0.02 -28.14
C ASN A 464 -36.77 -1.22 -28.00
N THR A 465 -36.18 -2.41 -27.88
CA THR A 465 -36.91 -3.68 -27.72
C THR A 465 -37.40 -3.92 -26.29
N MET A 466 -36.83 -3.20 -25.32
CA MET A 466 -37.14 -3.31 -23.89
C MET A 466 -38.17 -2.31 -23.37
N VAL A 467 -38.45 -1.25 -24.12
CA VAL A 467 -39.59 -0.36 -23.91
C VAL A 467 -40.84 -1.04 -24.49
#